data_AF-A0A7S4SN70-F1
#
_entry.id   AF-A0A7S4SN70-F1
#
_cell.length_a   1.000
_cell.length_b   1.000
_cell.length_c   1.000
_cell.angle_alpha   90.00
_cell.angle_beta   90.00
_cell.angle_gamma   90.00
#
_symmetry.space_group_name_H-M   'P 1'
#
loop_
_entity.id
_entity.type
_entity.pdbx_description
1 polymer ?
#
loop_
_entity_poly.entity_id
_entity_poly.type
_entity_poly.pdbx_seq_one_letter_code
_entity_poly.pdbx_strand_id
1 'polypeptide(L)'
;MPSPTVHNALIELCNKSTVDRSALLDMSLEIMKKIEEFSVTFPTAGPNEETWAQVLKTCSYTRGDEAMLEKALTTANDIFAKLEDNQTQLKMTDKCYFHMMKCVVNLTPDEDESHKRLVQLFSDAGEKGFVSANVLRVFKNNVSDEEFEKTVGEGRLADKWVANVTSGKALYTDGTMGGAGKHAFRKGKSTSGWAKKQRRRVEEIVQRKEAKSKRKMQRRKKQ
;
A
#
# COMPACT_ATOMS: atom_id res chain seq x y z
N MET A 1 -30.24 6.36 7.50
CA MET A 1 -29.92 5.80 6.16
C MET A 1 -28.48 5.31 6.22
N PRO A 2 -28.17 4.04 5.92
CA PRO A 2 -26.78 3.58 5.90
C PRO A 2 -26.04 4.34 4.80
N SER A 3 -24.99 5.06 5.18
CA SER A 3 -24.11 5.79 4.26
C SER A 3 -23.02 4.84 3.74
N PRO A 4 -22.29 5.21 2.67
CA PRO A 4 -21.10 4.48 2.21
C PRO A 4 -20.10 4.22 3.35
N THR A 5 -20.05 5.10 4.36
CA THR A 5 -19.26 4.93 5.58
C THR A 5 -19.65 3.70 6.40
N VAL A 6 -20.95 3.41 6.54
CA VAL A 6 -21.45 2.23 7.28
C VAL A 6 -21.08 0.95 6.55
N HIS A 7 -21.21 0.95 5.22
CA HIS A 7 -20.82 -0.15 4.37
C HIS A 7 -19.32 -0.42 4.41
N ASN A 8 -18.49 0.63 4.33
CA ASN A 8 -17.04 0.52 4.45
C ASN A 8 -16.62 0.00 5.84
N ALA A 9 -17.29 0.43 6.91
CA ALA A 9 -17.05 -0.09 8.25
C ALA A 9 -17.41 -1.58 8.38
N LEU A 10 -18.48 -2.02 7.71
CA LEU A 10 -18.89 -3.42 7.68
C LEU A 10 -17.83 -4.29 6.99
N ILE A 11 -17.37 -3.89 5.79
CA ILE A 11 -16.32 -4.61 5.06
C ILE A 11 -15.00 -4.57 5.84
N GLU A 12 -14.67 -3.45 6.49
CA GLU A 12 -13.48 -3.35 7.33
C GLU A 12 -13.54 -4.27 8.55
N LEU A 13 -14.71 -4.43 9.16
CA LEU A 13 -14.94 -5.36 10.26
C LEU A 13 -14.77 -6.81 9.78
N CYS A 14 -15.34 -7.16 8.63
CA CYS A 14 -15.12 -8.47 7.99
C CYS A 14 -13.62 -8.71 7.75
N ASN A 15 -12.91 -7.72 7.22
CA ASN A 15 -11.47 -7.79 7.00
C ASN A 15 -10.62 -7.96 8.28
N LYS A 16 -11.16 -7.59 9.45
CA LYS A 16 -10.49 -7.77 10.75
C LYS A 16 -10.89 -9.06 11.45
N SER A 17 -11.99 -9.70 11.03
CA SER A 17 -12.44 -10.98 11.58
C SER A 17 -11.42 -12.07 11.26
N THR A 18 -10.92 -12.73 12.30
CA THR A 18 -9.85 -13.74 12.22
C THR A 18 -10.37 -15.16 11.98
N VAL A 19 -11.69 -15.34 11.91
CA VAL A 19 -12.29 -16.66 12.15
C VAL A 19 -12.28 -17.55 10.91
N ASP A 20 -12.41 -16.98 9.71
CA ASP A 20 -12.22 -17.74 8.48
C ASP A 20 -11.92 -16.80 7.30
N ARG A 21 -10.67 -16.81 6.81
CA ARG A 21 -10.26 -15.95 5.68
C ARG A 21 -10.83 -16.38 4.34
N SER A 22 -11.27 -17.64 4.24
CA SER A 22 -11.82 -18.21 3.01
C SER A 22 -13.23 -17.64 2.72
N ALA A 23 -14.04 -17.49 3.76
CA ALA A 23 -15.39 -16.91 3.69
C ALA A 23 -15.41 -15.36 3.55
N LEU A 24 -14.28 -14.68 3.79
CA LEU A 24 -14.25 -13.20 3.76
C LEU A 24 -14.56 -12.62 2.39
N LEU A 25 -14.05 -13.26 1.33
CA LEU A 25 -14.27 -12.77 -0.03
C LEU A 25 -15.75 -12.84 -0.39
N ASP A 26 -16.40 -13.98 -0.13
CA ASP A 26 -17.83 -14.17 -0.42
C ASP A 26 -18.70 -13.19 0.36
N MET A 27 -18.43 -13.00 1.66
CA MET A 27 -19.14 -11.99 2.46
C MET A 27 -18.93 -10.57 1.92
N SER A 28 -17.70 -10.24 1.51
CA SER A 28 -17.39 -8.91 0.94
C SER A 28 -18.15 -8.67 -0.36
N LEU A 29 -18.23 -9.68 -1.23
CA LEU A 29 -18.97 -9.63 -2.49
C LEU A 29 -20.47 -9.58 -2.28
N GLU A 30 -21.01 -10.30 -1.29
CA GLU A 30 -22.42 -10.21 -0.92
C GLU A 30 -22.79 -8.82 -0.41
N ILE A 31 -21.94 -8.23 0.45
CA ILE A 31 -22.10 -6.86 0.91
C ILE A 31 -22.04 -5.89 -0.27
N MET A 32 -21.07 -6.05 -1.16
CA MET A 32 -20.91 -5.23 -2.35
C MET A 32 -22.16 -5.26 -3.23
N LYS A 33 -22.69 -6.45 -3.50
CA LYS A 33 -23.92 -6.65 -4.28
C LYS A 33 -25.12 -5.94 -3.63
N LYS A 34 -25.28 -6.05 -2.31
CA LYS A 34 -26.35 -5.35 -1.57
C LYS A 34 -26.22 -3.83 -1.69
N ILE A 35 -25.00 -3.29 -1.69
CA ILE A 35 -24.76 -1.85 -1.87
C ILE A 35 -25.15 -1.43 -3.29
N GLU A 36 -24.76 -2.20 -4.30
CA GLU A 36 -25.13 -1.93 -5.71
C GLU A 36 -26.65 -1.96 -5.89
N GLU A 37 -27.34 -2.97 -5.37
CA GLU A 37 -28.81 -3.06 -5.39
C GLU A 37 -29.46 -1.86 -4.69
N PHE A 38 -28.95 -1.46 -3.52
CA PHE A 38 -29.47 -0.32 -2.77
C PHE A 38 -29.22 1.01 -3.50
N SER A 39 -28.12 1.10 -4.25
CA SER A 39 -27.75 2.31 -5.01
C SER A 39 -28.73 2.63 -6.15
N VAL A 40 -29.44 1.62 -6.68
CA VAL A 40 -30.49 1.81 -7.68
C VAL A 40 -31.64 2.65 -7.10
N THR A 41 -31.97 2.45 -5.82
CA THR A 41 -33.05 3.18 -5.14
C THR A 41 -32.54 4.46 -4.48
N PHE A 42 -31.30 4.45 -3.99
CA PHE A 42 -30.66 5.57 -3.31
C PHE A 42 -29.25 5.83 -3.86
N PRO A 43 -29.10 6.65 -4.92
CA PRO A 43 -27.81 6.85 -5.59
C PRO A 43 -26.67 7.31 -4.67
N THR A 44 -26.99 8.06 -3.61
CA THR A 44 -26.02 8.56 -2.62
C THR A 44 -25.49 7.49 -1.67
N ALA A 45 -26.09 6.30 -1.66
CA ALA A 45 -25.67 5.17 -0.84
C ALA A 45 -24.84 4.13 -1.62
N GLY A 46 -24.52 4.41 -2.88
CA GLY A 46 -23.73 3.53 -3.73
C GLY A 46 -22.28 3.35 -3.27
N PRO A 47 -21.56 2.39 -3.88
CA PRO A 47 -20.18 2.11 -3.54
C PRO A 47 -19.30 3.30 -3.91
N ASN A 48 -18.34 3.62 -3.06
CA ASN A 48 -17.33 4.65 -3.34
C ASN A 48 -15.94 4.03 -3.55
N GLU A 49 -14.93 4.87 -3.83
CA GLU A 49 -13.56 4.43 -4.08
C GLU A 49 -13.00 3.59 -2.93
N GLU A 50 -13.35 3.94 -1.69
CA GLU A 50 -12.93 3.19 -0.51
C GLU A 50 -13.62 1.82 -0.43
N THR A 51 -14.89 1.71 -0.83
CA THR A 51 -15.61 0.43 -0.88
C THR A 51 -14.87 -0.56 -1.77
N TRP A 52 -14.50 -0.15 -2.99
CA TRP A 52 -13.75 -0.99 -3.91
C TRP A 52 -12.35 -1.32 -3.41
N ALA A 53 -11.64 -0.36 -2.81
CA ALA A 53 -10.34 -0.60 -2.21
C ALA A 53 -10.41 -1.62 -1.06
N GLN A 54 -11.49 -1.64 -0.27
CA GLN A 54 -11.68 -2.63 0.79
C GLN A 54 -12.00 -4.04 0.24
N VAL A 55 -12.70 -4.15 -0.88
CA VAL A 55 -12.92 -5.45 -1.56
C VAL A 55 -11.60 -5.98 -2.13
N LEU A 56 -10.81 -5.14 -2.81
CA LEU A 56 -9.46 -5.50 -3.28
C LEU A 56 -8.57 -5.93 -2.11
N LYS A 57 -8.68 -5.25 -0.97
CA LYS A 57 -7.98 -5.63 0.25
C LYS A 57 -8.40 -7.03 0.71
N THR A 58 -9.69 -7.37 0.68
CA THR A 58 -10.16 -8.71 0.98
C THR A 58 -9.52 -9.74 0.06
N CYS A 59 -9.55 -9.51 -1.26
CA CYS A 59 -8.91 -10.39 -2.24
C CYS A 59 -7.43 -10.64 -1.90
N SER A 60 -6.71 -9.59 -1.48
CA SER A 60 -5.28 -9.69 -1.14
C SER A 60 -4.98 -10.55 0.10
N TYR A 61 -5.98 -10.87 0.91
CA TYR A 61 -5.85 -11.69 2.12
C TYR A 61 -6.52 -13.06 1.99
N THR A 62 -7.19 -13.33 0.87
CA THR A 62 -7.83 -14.61 0.61
C THR A 62 -6.81 -15.74 0.72
N ARG A 63 -7.23 -16.82 1.36
CA ARG A 63 -6.48 -18.06 1.51
C ARG A 63 -7.45 -19.20 1.32
N GLY A 64 -7.04 -20.26 0.64
CA GLY A 64 -7.90 -21.38 0.34
C GLY A 64 -7.23 -22.33 -0.66
N ASP A 65 -8.07 -23.09 -1.34
CA ASP A 65 -7.67 -23.91 -2.49
C ASP A 65 -7.38 -23.04 -3.73
N GLU A 66 -6.82 -23.67 -4.76
CA GLU A 66 -6.46 -23.01 -6.02
C GLU A 66 -7.64 -22.29 -6.66
N ALA A 67 -8.82 -22.91 -6.65
CA ALA A 67 -10.05 -22.33 -7.16
C ALA A 67 -10.44 -21.02 -6.44
N MET A 68 -10.28 -20.95 -5.12
CA MET A 68 -10.54 -19.73 -4.36
C MET A 68 -9.50 -18.64 -4.60
N LEU A 69 -8.23 -19.00 -4.75
CA LEU A 69 -7.15 -18.05 -5.08
C LEU A 69 -7.36 -17.47 -6.48
N GLU A 70 -7.72 -18.31 -7.46
CA GLU A 70 -8.05 -17.91 -8.82
C GLU A 70 -9.28 -16.99 -8.84
N LYS A 71 -10.35 -17.35 -8.11
CA LYS A 71 -11.54 -16.50 -7.95
C LYS A 71 -11.17 -15.13 -7.39
N ALA A 72 -10.31 -15.08 -6.37
CA ALA A 72 -9.88 -13.82 -5.77
C ALA A 72 -9.08 -12.95 -6.74
N LEU A 73 -8.18 -13.56 -7.53
CA LEU A 73 -7.37 -12.85 -8.52
C LEU A 73 -8.23 -12.32 -9.67
N THR A 74 -9.12 -13.13 -10.22
CA THR A 74 -10.07 -12.74 -11.27
C THR A 74 -10.96 -11.60 -10.80
N THR A 75 -11.53 -11.72 -9.60
CA THR A 75 -12.32 -10.64 -8.97
C THR A 75 -11.51 -9.35 -8.83
N ALA A 76 -10.25 -9.45 -8.39
CA ALA A 76 -9.40 -8.28 -8.25
C ALA A 76 -9.11 -7.60 -9.60
N ASN A 77 -8.82 -8.38 -10.64
CA ASN A 77 -8.62 -7.88 -12.00
C ASN A 77 -9.88 -7.17 -12.53
N ASP A 78 -11.05 -7.76 -12.36
CA ASP A 78 -12.32 -7.18 -12.83
C ASP A 78 -12.63 -5.85 -12.14
N ILE A 79 -12.42 -5.79 -10.82
CA ILE A 79 -12.59 -4.54 -10.05
C ILE A 79 -11.59 -3.49 -10.54
N PHE A 80 -10.33 -3.88 -10.75
CA PHE A 80 -9.29 -2.97 -11.17
C PHE A 80 -9.59 -2.40 -12.57
N ALA A 81 -9.98 -3.25 -13.53
CA ALA A 81 -10.38 -2.83 -14.87
C ALA A 81 -11.58 -1.87 -14.85
N LYS A 82 -12.62 -2.19 -14.06
CA LYS A 82 -13.79 -1.29 -13.88
C LYS A 82 -13.43 0.10 -13.36
N LEU A 83 -12.42 0.20 -12.50
CA LEU A 83 -11.92 1.47 -11.98
C LEU A 83 -11.00 2.20 -12.96
N GLU A 84 -10.38 1.50 -13.91
CA GLU A 84 -9.57 2.12 -14.96
C GLU A 84 -10.40 2.68 -16.12
N ASP A 85 -11.53 2.05 -16.43
CA ASP A 85 -12.31 2.37 -17.64
C ASP A 85 -12.96 3.77 -17.62
N ASN A 86 -12.87 4.55 -16.55
CA ASN A 86 -13.43 5.93 -16.41
C ASN A 86 -14.92 6.09 -16.75
N GLN A 87 -15.62 5.01 -17.13
CA GLN A 87 -17.06 4.98 -17.41
C GLN A 87 -17.88 5.09 -16.12
N THR A 88 -17.26 4.77 -14.99
CA THR A 88 -17.84 4.98 -13.66
C THR A 88 -17.43 6.36 -13.13
N GLN A 89 -18.29 7.01 -12.33
CA GLN A 89 -17.94 8.26 -11.62
C GLN A 89 -16.84 8.06 -10.55
N LEU A 90 -16.37 6.82 -10.39
CA LEU A 90 -15.44 6.38 -9.36
C LEU A 90 -14.01 6.58 -9.84
N LYS A 91 -13.16 7.09 -8.96
CA LYS A 91 -11.76 7.36 -9.28
C LYS A 91 -10.84 6.26 -8.75
N MET A 92 -9.85 5.90 -9.56
CA MET A 92 -8.74 5.09 -9.09
C MET A 92 -7.99 5.81 -7.96
N THR A 93 -7.51 5.06 -6.96
CA THR A 93 -6.75 5.60 -5.82
C THR A 93 -5.46 4.82 -5.59
N ASP A 94 -4.54 5.39 -4.80
CA ASP A 94 -3.30 4.73 -4.38
C ASP A 94 -3.56 3.43 -3.58
N LYS A 95 -4.67 3.37 -2.83
CA LYS A 95 -5.09 2.16 -2.11
C LYS A 95 -5.47 1.04 -3.07
N CYS A 96 -6.11 1.35 -4.20
CA CYS A 96 -6.46 0.36 -5.21
C CYS A 96 -5.19 -0.27 -5.79
N TYR A 97 -4.21 0.54 -6.19
CA TYR A 97 -2.89 0.05 -6.64
C TYR A 97 -2.19 -0.78 -5.56
N PHE A 98 -2.16 -0.29 -4.31
CA PHE A 98 -1.54 -1.02 -3.21
C PHE A 98 -2.15 -2.42 -2.99
N HIS A 99 -3.48 -2.52 -2.97
CA HIS A 99 -4.15 -3.80 -2.76
C HIS A 99 -4.05 -4.71 -3.98
N MET A 100 -4.12 -4.16 -5.20
CA MET A 100 -3.94 -4.93 -6.42
C MET A 100 -2.53 -5.54 -6.52
N MET A 101 -1.49 -4.78 -6.21
CA MET A 101 -0.12 -5.32 -6.16
C MET A 101 0.01 -6.44 -5.12
N LYS A 102 -0.68 -6.34 -3.98
CA LYS A 102 -0.70 -7.44 -3.00
C LYS A 102 -1.47 -8.67 -3.49
N CYS A 103 -2.52 -8.50 -4.29
CA CYS A 103 -3.21 -9.62 -4.94
C CYS A 103 -2.24 -10.36 -5.87
N VAL A 104 -1.50 -9.64 -6.73
CA VAL A 104 -0.50 -10.25 -7.62
C VAL A 104 0.55 -11.03 -6.83
N VAL A 105 1.15 -10.42 -5.79
CA VAL A 105 2.16 -11.08 -4.94
C VAL A 105 1.62 -12.35 -4.29
N ASN A 106 0.38 -12.33 -3.78
CA ASN A 106 -0.13 -13.42 -2.94
C ASN A 106 -0.88 -14.50 -3.71
N LEU A 107 -1.38 -14.20 -4.91
CA LEU A 107 -2.33 -15.05 -5.64
C LEU A 107 -1.77 -15.55 -6.97
N THR A 108 -0.70 -14.94 -7.51
CA THR A 108 -0.04 -15.43 -8.74
C THR A 108 1.02 -16.47 -8.37
N PRO A 109 0.89 -17.75 -8.82
CA PRO A 109 1.83 -18.81 -8.44
C PRO A 109 3.21 -18.66 -9.08
N ASP A 110 3.27 -18.15 -10.31
CA ASP A 110 4.51 -17.92 -11.04
C ASP A 110 5.18 -16.62 -10.59
N GLU A 111 6.38 -16.73 -10.02
CA GLU A 111 7.15 -15.58 -9.54
C GLU A 111 7.53 -14.64 -10.68
N ASP A 112 7.87 -15.17 -11.87
CA ASP A 112 8.26 -14.36 -13.02
C ASP A 112 7.08 -13.56 -13.59
N GLU A 113 5.90 -14.18 -13.69
CA GLU A 113 4.65 -13.49 -14.05
C GLU A 113 4.29 -12.43 -13.02
N SER A 114 4.38 -12.77 -11.73
CA SER A 114 4.11 -11.87 -10.62
C SER A 114 5.01 -10.64 -10.66
N HIS A 115 6.32 -10.82 -10.86
CA HIS A 115 7.29 -9.73 -10.98
C HIS A 115 6.99 -8.83 -12.19
N LYS A 116 6.76 -9.40 -13.37
CA LYS A 116 6.42 -8.61 -14.58
C LYS A 116 5.19 -7.76 -14.35
N ARG A 117 4.16 -8.33 -13.73
CA ARG A 117 2.89 -7.63 -13.46
C ARG A 117 3.04 -6.58 -12.37
N LEU A 118 3.90 -6.79 -11.38
CA LEU A 118 4.24 -5.79 -10.37
C LEU A 118 4.96 -4.58 -10.97
N VAL A 119 5.92 -4.80 -11.88
CA VAL A 119 6.63 -3.72 -12.58
C VAL A 119 5.66 -2.89 -13.41
N GLN A 120 4.74 -3.56 -14.12
CA GLN A 120 3.69 -2.88 -14.89
C GLN A 120 2.78 -2.04 -13.98
N LEU A 121 2.19 -2.64 -12.95
CA LEU A 121 1.29 -1.93 -12.02
C LEU A 121 1.98 -0.76 -11.32
N PHE A 122 3.25 -0.90 -10.95
CA PHE A 122 4.02 0.17 -10.33
C PHE A 122 4.28 1.33 -11.32
N SER A 123 4.63 1.00 -12.56
CA SER A 123 4.87 1.99 -13.62
C SER A 123 3.58 2.75 -13.93
N ASP A 124 2.47 2.05 -14.07
CA ASP A 124 1.14 2.64 -14.29
C ASP A 124 0.73 3.55 -13.12
N ALA A 125 0.96 3.11 -11.89
CA ALA A 125 0.75 3.95 -10.70
C ALA A 125 1.63 5.21 -10.73
N GLY A 126 2.87 5.08 -11.20
CA GLY A 126 3.83 6.17 -11.37
C GLY A 126 3.35 7.22 -12.36
N GLU A 127 2.91 6.78 -13.54
CA GLU A 127 2.41 7.66 -14.59
C GLU A 127 1.14 8.40 -14.17
N LYS A 128 0.23 7.69 -13.49
CA LYS A 128 -1.04 8.27 -13.00
C LYS A 128 -0.91 9.01 -11.67
N GLY A 129 0.26 8.99 -11.02
CA GLY A 129 0.51 9.74 -9.79
C GLY A 129 -0.05 9.12 -8.51
N PHE A 130 -0.26 7.80 -8.50
CA PHE A 130 -0.82 7.02 -7.39
C PHE A 130 0.24 6.28 -6.57
N VAL A 131 1.53 6.61 -6.72
CA VAL A 131 2.61 6.00 -5.94
C VAL A 131 2.62 6.52 -4.51
N SER A 132 2.07 5.75 -3.58
CA SER A 132 2.18 5.98 -2.15
C SER A 132 3.34 5.22 -1.51
N ALA A 133 3.68 5.55 -0.26
CA ALA A 133 4.68 4.81 0.51
C ALA A 133 4.33 3.32 0.72
N ASN A 134 3.05 2.95 0.59
CA ASN A 134 2.61 1.55 0.67
C ASN A 134 2.82 0.84 -0.66
N VAL A 135 2.46 1.47 -1.79
CA VAL A 135 2.72 0.98 -3.16
C VAL A 135 4.22 0.71 -3.34
N LEU A 136 5.06 1.69 -3.00
CA LEU A 136 6.51 1.56 -3.08
C LEU A 136 7.06 0.43 -2.22
N ARG A 137 6.51 0.24 -1.02
CA ARG A 137 6.96 -0.83 -0.10
C ARG A 137 6.63 -2.21 -0.64
N VAL A 138 5.45 -2.37 -1.24
CA VAL A 138 5.08 -3.64 -1.88
C VAL A 138 6.01 -3.91 -3.05
N PHE A 139 6.27 -2.92 -3.90
CA PHE A 139 7.21 -3.08 -5.00
C PHE A 139 8.60 -3.51 -4.50
N LYS A 140 9.21 -2.70 -3.62
CA LYS A 140 10.56 -2.97 -3.09
C LYS A 140 10.72 -4.35 -2.47
N ASN A 141 9.72 -4.83 -1.73
CA ASN A 141 9.83 -6.08 -1.01
C ASN A 141 9.67 -7.32 -1.90
N ASN A 142 9.23 -7.15 -3.15
CA ASN A 142 8.87 -8.25 -4.05
C ASN A 142 9.52 -8.13 -5.43
N VAL A 143 10.58 -7.33 -5.58
CA VAL A 143 11.41 -7.30 -6.80
C VAL A 143 12.87 -7.28 -6.38
N SER A 144 13.77 -7.65 -7.30
CA SER A 144 15.21 -7.57 -7.06
C SER A 144 15.65 -6.11 -6.85
N ASP A 145 16.73 -5.90 -6.09
CA ASP A 145 17.29 -4.54 -5.91
C ASP A 145 17.69 -3.92 -7.27
N GLU A 146 18.18 -4.73 -8.22
CA GLU A 146 18.51 -4.30 -9.57
C GLU A 146 17.28 -3.82 -10.37
N GLU A 147 16.17 -4.56 -10.34
CA GLU A 147 14.93 -4.15 -10.98
C GLU A 147 14.29 -2.95 -10.29
N PHE A 148 14.40 -2.88 -8.97
CA PHE A 148 13.96 -1.73 -8.20
C PHE A 148 14.70 -0.48 -8.65
N GLU A 149 16.03 -0.51 -8.73
CA GLU A 149 16.86 0.60 -9.20
C GLU A 149 16.57 0.94 -10.66
N LYS A 150 16.37 -0.06 -11.52
CA LYS A 150 16.01 0.17 -12.93
C LYS A 150 14.65 0.86 -13.10
N THR A 151 13.67 0.51 -12.27
CA THR A 151 12.30 1.00 -12.38
C THR A 151 12.09 2.32 -11.65
N VAL A 152 12.67 2.48 -10.45
CA VAL A 152 12.52 3.67 -9.61
C VAL A 152 13.64 4.70 -9.84
N GLY A 153 14.73 4.30 -10.48
CA GLY A 153 15.97 5.08 -10.59
C GLY A 153 16.81 5.02 -9.31
N GLU A 154 17.89 5.80 -9.23
CA GLU A 154 18.73 6.02 -8.03
C GLU A 154 17.98 6.77 -6.89
N GLY A 155 16.71 6.46 -6.69
CA GLY A 155 15.84 6.93 -5.63
C GLY A 155 14.97 8.15 -6.00
N ARG A 156 15.32 8.94 -7.00
CA ARG A 156 14.42 10.00 -7.48
C ARG A 156 13.38 9.37 -8.38
N LEU A 157 12.15 9.17 -7.87
CA LEU A 157 10.98 9.05 -8.72
C LEU A 157 11.10 10.16 -9.77
N ALA A 158 11.08 9.80 -11.06
CA ALA A 158 11.33 10.75 -12.13
C ALA A 158 10.44 12.00 -11.95
N ASP A 159 10.94 13.20 -12.26
CA ASP A 159 10.21 14.45 -12.00
C ASP A 159 8.78 14.44 -12.61
N LYS A 160 8.59 13.71 -13.72
CA LYS A 160 7.27 13.42 -14.34
C LYS A 160 6.29 12.71 -13.41
N TRP A 161 6.77 11.81 -12.55
CA TRP A 161 5.96 11.05 -11.60
C TRP A 161 5.66 11.88 -10.35
N VAL A 162 6.64 12.65 -9.87
CA VAL A 162 6.48 13.57 -8.73
C VAL A 162 5.44 14.66 -9.01
N ALA A 163 5.35 15.14 -10.26
CA ALA A 163 4.36 16.12 -10.68
C ALA A 163 2.91 15.62 -10.58
N ASN A 164 2.69 14.31 -10.74
CA ASN A 164 1.36 13.69 -10.73
C ASN A 164 0.94 13.16 -9.36
N VAL A 165 1.84 13.15 -8.38
CA VAL A 165 1.55 12.70 -7.01
C VAL A 165 0.45 13.56 -6.38
N THR A 166 -0.75 13.00 -6.25
CA THR A 166 -1.92 13.69 -5.68
C THR A 166 -2.02 13.54 -4.16
N SER A 167 -1.25 12.62 -3.54
CA SER A 167 -1.31 12.38 -2.10
C SER A 167 -0.24 13.17 -1.33
N GLY A 168 -0.65 13.94 -0.32
CA GLY A 168 0.27 14.63 0.61
C GLY A 168 1.17 13.68 1.44
N LYS A 169 1.02 12.35 1.29
CA LYS A 169 1.79 11.31 2.00
C LYS A 169 2.91 10.69 1.15
N ALA A 170 3.00 11.01 -0.14
CA ALA A 170 4.05 10.55 -1.02
C ALA A 170 5.29 11.45 -0.90
N LEU A 171 5.90 11.43 0.30
CA LEU A 171 7.16 12.10 0.59
C LEU A 171 8.37 11.21 0.26
N TYR A 172 8.39 10.63 -0.95
CA TYR A 172 9.61 10.08 -1.55
C TYR A 172 10.12 11.05 -2.62
N THR A 173 10.46 12.26 -2.18
CA THR A 173 10.88 13.37 -3.06
C THR A 173 12.38 13.67 -2.99
N ASP A 174 13.23 12.76 -2.47
CA ASP A 174 14.67 13.04 -2.41
C ASP A 174 15.61 11.90 -2.77
N GLY A 175 15.10 10.75 -3.20
CA GLY A 175 15.95 9.63 -3.59
C GLY A 175 16.90 9.08 -2.56
N THR A 176 16.62 9.34 -1.28
CA THR A 176 17.34 8.67 -0.23
C THR A 176 16.37 7.75 0.48
N MET A 177 16.72 6.46 0.57
CA MET A 177 16.00 5.47 1.37
C MET A 177 15.99 5.76 2.89
N GLY A 178 16.18 7.01 3.30
CA GLY A 178 16.26 7.40 4.71
C GLY A 178 16.23 8.90 4.99
N GLY A 179 15.77 9.76 4.08
CA GLY A 179 15.81 11.21 4.29
C GLY A 179 17.22 11.77 4.52
N ALA A 180 18.23 11.03 4.07
CA ALA A 180 19.64 11.37 4.13
C ALA A 180 20.03 12.16 2.87
N GLY A 181 19.40 13.31 2.65
CA GLY A 181 19.72 14.14 1.47
C GLY A 181 18.82 15.34 1.23
N LYS A 182 17.67 15.45 1.90
CA LYS A 182 16.72 16.60 1.83
C LYS A 182 17.34 17.99 2.03
N HIS A 183 18.60 18.10 2.44
CA HIS A 183 19.29 19.37 2.68
C HIS A 183 20.55 19.58 1.85
N ALA A 184 20.98 18.60 1.04
CA ALA A 184 22.20 18.73 0.24
C ALA A 184 22.14 19.90 -0.76
N PHE A 185 20.94 20.25 -1.25
CA PHE A 185 20.74 21.30 -2.24
C PHE A 185 20.10 22.60 -1.73
N ARG A 186 19.85 22.75 -0.41
CA ARG A 186 19.47 24.07 0.15
C ARG A 186 20.72 24.95 0.28
N LYS A 187 21.22 25.43 -0.85
CA LYS A 187 22.18 26.55 -0.87
C LYS A 187 21.56 27.71 -0.08
N GLY A 188 22.20 28.12 1.02
CA GLY A 188 21.88 29.36 1.74
C GLY A 188 21.23 29.25 3.13
N LYS A 189 20.93 28.06 3.67
CA LYS A 189 20.51 27.94 5.10
C LYS A 189 21.51 27.07 5.87
N SER A 190 22.22 27.70 6.81
CA SER A 190 23.25 27.09 7.65
C SER A 190 22.80 25.75 8.24
N THR A 191 23.49 24.68 7.85
CA THR A 191 23.21 23.27 8.22
C THR A 191 23.75 22.89 9.61
N SER A 192 24.38 23.83 10.31
CA SER A 192 25.09 23.60 11.59
C SER A 192 24.16 23.14 12.72
N GLY A 193 22.99 23.77 12.86
CA GLY A 193 22.03 23.43 13.92
C GLY A 193 21.38 22.06 13.75
N TRP A 194 21.15 21.64 12.50
CA TRP A 194 20.55 20.35 12.17
C TRP A 194 21.53 19.20 12.37
N ALA A 195 22.79 19.36 11.92
CA ALA A 195 23.83 18.35 12.10
C ALA A 195 24.10 18.07 13.60
N LYS A 196 24.13 19.13 14.42
CA LYS A 196 24.27 18.99 15.88
C LYS A 196 23.07 18.26 16.50
N LYS A 197 21.85 18.54 16.03
CA LYS A 197 20.62 17.87 16.51
C LYS A 197 20.55 16.40 16.09
N GLN A 198 21.04 16.05 14.90
CA GLN A 198 21.10 14.66 14.46
C GLN A 198 22.16 13.84 15.20
N ARG A 199 23.38 14.38 15.39
CA ARG A 199 24.41 13.71 16.20
C ARG A 199 23.89 13.37 17.60
N ARG A 200 23.25 14.33 18.26
CA ARG A 200 22.64 14.13 19.58
C ARG A 200 21.57 13.03 19.58
N ARG A 201 20.74 12.97 18.54
CA ARG A 201 19.69 11.95 18.42
C ARG A 201 20.27 10.55 18.19
N VAL A 202 21.33 10.43 17.41
CA VAL A 202 22.04 9.15 17.18
C VAL A 202 22.70 8.68 18.48
N GLU A 203 23.36 9.57 19.20
CA GLU A 203 23.97 9.28 20.52
C GLU A 203 22.92 8.80 21.54
N GLU A 204 21.76 9.46 21.62
CA GLU A 204 20.65 9.03 22.48
C GLU A 204 20.11 7.64 22.13
N ILE A 205 20.04 7.30 20.83
CA ILE A 205 19.59 5.97 20.37
C ILE A 205 20.60 4.90 20.77
N VAL A 206 21.90 5.16 20.60
CA VAL A 206 22.97 4.22 20.98
C VAL A 206 22.95 3.99 22.49
N GLN A 207 22.88 5.05 23.29
CA GLN A 207 22.79 4.95 24.76
C GLN A 207 21.57 4.15 25.22
N ARG A 208 20.40 4.33 24.57
CA ARG A 208 19.19 3.54 24.89
C ARG A 208 19.35 2.06 24.54
N LYS A 209 20.02 1.73 23.44
CA LYS A 209 20.31 0.34 23.05
C LYS A 209 21.28 -0.32 24.02
N GLU A 210 22.34 0.38 24.42
CA GLU A 210 23.30 -0.11 25.41
C GLU A 210 22.68 -0.30 26.80
N ALA A 211 21.85 0.64 27.24
CA ALA A 211 21.12 0.53 28.51
C ALA A 211 20.16 -0.67 28.53
N LYS A 212 19.46 -0.93 27.42
CA LYS A 212 18.63 -2.14 27.26
C LYS A 212 19.48 -3.41 27.31
N SER A 213 20.63 -3.43 26.64
CA SER A 213 21.54 -4.59 26.64
C SER A 213 22.08 -4.90 28.04
N LYS A 214 22.56 -3.86 28.76
CA LYS A 214 23.03 -4.00 30.15
C LYS A 214 21.94 -4.51 31.09
N ARG A 215 20.71 -3.99 30.99
CA ARG A 215 19.56 -4.48 31.78
C ARG A 215 19.23 -5.95 31.47
N LYS A 216 19.29 -6.36 30.19
CA LYS A 216 19.04 -7.74 29.78
C LYS A 216 20.12 -8.69 30.32
N MET A 217 21.39 -8.27 30.32
CA MET A 217 22.51 -9.04 30.86
C MET A 217 22.43 -9.16 32.40
N GLN A 218 22.06 -8.08 33.10
CA GLN A 218 21.86 -8.12 34.56
C GLN A 218 20.69 -9.03 34.97
N ARG A 219 19.61 -9.08 34.18
CA ARG A 219 18.51 -10.02 34.42
C ARG A 219 18.93 -11.48 34.23
N ARG A 220 19.78 -11.76 33.24
CA ARG A 220 20.32 -13.11 32.99
C ARG A 220 21.31 -13.59 34.06
N LYS A 221 21.99 -12.68 34.77
CA LYS A 221 22.89 -13.02 35.88
C LYS A 221 22.19 -13.24 37.23
N LYS A 222 20.89 -12.93 37.32
CA LYS A 222 20.05 -13.09 38.53
C LYS A 222 19.12 -14.31 38.47
N GLN A 223 19.18 -15.08 37.38
CA GLN A 223 18.60 -16.42 37.24
C GLN A 223 19.73 -17.44 37.43
#